data_AF-A0A1W1CVK2-F1
#
_entry.id   AF-A0A1W1CVK2-F1
#
_cell.length_a   1.000
_cell.length_b   1.000
_cell.length_c   1.000
_cell.angle_alpha   90.00
_cell.angle_beta   90.00
_cell.angle_gamma   90.00
#
_symmetry.space_group_name_H-M   'P 1'
#
loop_
_entity.id
_entity.type
_entity.pdbx_description
1 polymer ?
#
loop_
_entity_poly.entity_id
_entity_poly.type
_entity_poly.pdbx_seq_one_letter_code
_entity_poly.pdbx_strand_id
1 'polypeptide(L)'
;MERAGKEEGKGSITAFFTVLIEGDDMSDPIADQSRSILDGHIVLSREMTDFGIYPPIHILNSASRVMNDIVSKEQLKAAMKFRRLYTLLKENEVLIRIGAYIQGTDPELDEAIEKKEAMQEFISQGSNDYAPFETTVQDLIALMS
;
A
#
# COMPACT_ATOMS: atom_id res chain seq x y z
N MET A 1 22.16 7.95 6.78
CA MET A 1 21.33 6.88 6.20
C MET A 1 22.20 5.71 5.74
N GLU A 2 23.29 5.96 5.04
CA GLU A 2 24.21 4.97 4.43
C GLU A 2 24.94 3.97 5.37
N ARG A 3 24.74 4.06 6.69
CA ARG A 3 25.31 3.09 7.65
C ARG A 3 24.40 1.88 7.90
N ALA A 4 23.14 1.94 7.45
CA ALA A 4 22.24 0.80 7.45
C ALA A 4 22.52 -0.09 6.23
N GLY A 5 22.30 -1.40 6.36
CA GLY A 5 22.61 -2.35 5.31
C GLY A 5 22.94 -3.74 5.83
N LYS A 6 23.18 -4.67 4.90
CA LYS A 6 23.62 -6.04 5.17
C LYS A 6 25.14 -6.12 5.03
N GLU A 7 25.78 -6.75 6.01
CA GLU A 7 27.20 -7.11 5.94
C GLU A 7 27.34 -8.65 5.98
N GLU A 8 27.98 -9.19 4.95
CA GLU A 8 28.14 -10.63 4.80
C GLU A 8 28.94 -11.24 5.96
N GLY A 9 28.42 -12.33 6.52
CA GLY A 9 29.04 -13.01 7.66
C GLY A 9 28.91 -12.28 9.01
N LYS A 10 28.26 -11.10 9.08
CA LYS A 10 28.07 -10.36 10.34
C LYS A 10 26.61 -10.16 10.73
N GLY A 11 25.79 -9.62 9.83
CA GLY A 11 24.39 -9.30 10.15
C GLY A 11 23.81 -8.22 9.23
N SER A 12 22.66 -7.67 9.63
CA SER A 12 21.98 -6.62 8.86
C SER A 12 21.31 -5.60 9.77
N ILE A 13 21.27 -4.35 9.32
CA ILE A 13 20.51 -3.26 9.93
C ILE A 13 19.47 -2.78 8.92
N THR A 14 18.19 -3.00 9.22
CA THR A 14 17.05 -2.39 8.50
C THR A 14 16.62 -1.15 9.28
N ALA A 15 16.61 0.01 8.63
CA ALA A 15 16.32 1.28 9.28
C ALA A 15 15.05 1.93 8.73
N PHE A 16 14.24 2.49 9.62
CA PHE A 16 13.13 3.37 9.28
C PHE A 16 13.48 4.79 9.71
N PHE A 17 13.32 5.76 8.80
CA PHE A 17 13.54 7.17 9.05
C PHE A 17 12.21 7.90 8.96
N THR A 18 11.76 8.49 10.07
CA THR A 18 10.54 9.29 10.11
C THR A 18 10.84 10.69 9.60
N VAL A 19 10.17 11.09 8.52
CA VAL A 19 10.24 12.45 7.97
C VAL A 19 8.90 13.12 8.21
N LEU A 20 8.92 14.27 8.88
CA LEU A 20 7.74 15.10 9.07
C LEU A 20 7.65 16.09 7.89
N ILE A 21 6.51 16.08 7.20
CA ILE A 21 6.20 17.04 6.13
C ILE A 21 5.12 17.97 6.69
N GLU A 22 5.32 19.29 6.55
CA GLU A 22 4.31 20.27 6.96
C GLU A 22 3.21 20.38 5.91
N GLY A 23 1.98 20.03 6.29
CA GLY A 23 0.83 20.03 5.38
C GLY A 23 0.84 18.86 4.39
N ASP A 24 0.02 18.96 3.34
CA ASP A 24 -0.14 17.92 2.31
C ASP A 24 0.85 18.11 1.13
N ASP A 25 1.87 18.96 1.29
CA ASP A 25 2.79 19.30 0.22
C ASP A 25 3.91 18.26 0.06
N MET A 26 3.68 17.31 -0.85
CA MET A 26 4.66 16.29 -1.23
C MET A 26 5.86 16.85 -2.01
N SER A 27 5.92 18.15 -2.31
CA SER A 27 7.06 18.83 -2.92
C SER A 27 8.07 19.40 -1.91
N ASP A 28 7.92 19.04 -0.63
CA ASP A 28 8.91 19.37 0.39
C ASP A 28 10.32 18.87 0.01
N PRO A 29 11.35 19.75 0.00
CA PRO A 29 12.71 19.39 -0.41
C PRO A 29 13.35 18.29 0.44
N ILE A 30 13.02 18.18 1.73
CA ILE A 30 13.54 17.16 2.64
C ILE A 30 12.91 15.81 2.29
N ALA A 31 11.61 15.80 2.00
CA ALA A 31 10.92 14.59 1.55
C ALA A 31 11.49 14.08 0.22
N ASP A 32 11.75 14.97 -0.73
CA ASP A 32 12.35 14.62 -2.03
C ASP A 32 13.77 14.08 -1.90
N GLN A 33 14.62 14.75 -1.10
CA GLN A 33 15.96 14.24 -0.82
C GLN A 33 15.93 12.86 -0.15
N SER A 34 15.04 12.67 0.83
CA SER A 34 14.88 11.39 1.53
C SER A 34 14.44 10.29 0.57
N ARG A 35 13.46 10.56 -0.32
CA ARG A 35 13.01 9.61 -1.35
C ARG A 35 14.10 9.27 -2.37
N SER A 36 15.02 10.20 -2.64
CA SER A 36 16.14 9.96 -3.56
C SER A 36 17.14 8.95 -2.98
N ILE A 37 17.46 9.09 -1.69
CA ILE A 37 18.53 8.33 -1.02
C ILE A 37 18.04 6.98 -0.48
N LEU A 38 16.77 6.86 -0.06
CA LEU A 38 16.24 5.65 0.56
C LEU A 38 15.70 4.62 -0.46
N ASP A 39 15.68 3.36 -0.04
CA ASP A 39 15.20 2.22 -0.85
C ASP A 39 13.66 2.10 -0.89
N GLY A 40 12.94 3.05 -0.32
CA GLY A 40 11.49 3.04 -0.25
C GLY A 40 10.95 4.10 0.70
N HIS A 41 9.63 4.21 0.78
CA HIS A 41 8.94 5.10 1.69
C HIS A 41 7.51 4.60 1.95
N ILE A 42 7.02 4.86 3.16
CA ILE A 42 5.64 4.61 3.57
C ILE A 42 5.03 5.97 3.86
N VAL A 43 3.99 6.34 3.11
CA VAL A 43 3.28 7.62 3.30
C VAL A 43 2.10 7.37 4.22
N LEU A 44 2.01 8.14 5.29
CA LEU A 44 0.83 8.19 6.14
C LEU A 44 -0.10 9.31 5.66
N SER A 45 -1.37 8.99 5.44
CA SER A 45 -2.37 9.91 4.88
C SER A 45 -3.42 10.31 5.92
N ARG A 46 -3.69 11.62 5.99
CA ARG A 46 -4.81 12.14 6.79
C ARG A 46 -6.16 11.64 6.27
N GLU A 47 -6.34 11.56 4.95
CA GLU A 47 -7.55 11.03 4.31
C GLU A 47 -7.89 9.62 4.82
N MET A 48 -6.89 8.73 4.92
CA MET A 48 -7.10 7.36 5.43
C MET A 48 -7.54 7.38 6.91
N THR A 49 -6.99 8.31 7.70
CA THR A 49 -7.38 8.49 9.11
C THR A 49 -8.82 9.00 9.23
N ASP A 50 -9.21 9.95 8.38
CA ASP A 50 -10.57 10.52 8.35
C ASP A 50 -11.61 9.46 7.96
N PHE A 51 -11.23 8.47 7.14
CA PHE A 51 -12.03 7.29 6.81
C PHE A 51 -12.01 6.19 7.89
N GLY A 52 -11.28 6.40 9.00
CA GLY A 52 -11.18 5.42 10.09
C GLY A 52 -10.27 4.22 9.78
N ILE A 53 -9.42 4.32 8.76
CA ILE A 53 -8.47 3.26 8.38
C ILE A 53 -7.18 3.42 9.18
N TYR A 54 -6.82 2.39 9.94
CA TYR A 54 -5.56 2.31 10.67
C TYR A 54 -4.86 0.97 10.34
N PRO A 55 -3.54 0.95 10.07
CA PRO A 55 -2.65 2.11 9.96
C PRO A 55 -2.98 2.97 8.71
N PRO A 56 -2.82 4.30 8.76
CA PRO A 56 -3.29 5.20 7.70
C PRO A 56 -2.32 5.25 6.50
N ILE A 57 -1.95 4.10 5.94
CA ILE A 57 -0.94 3.99 4.87
C ILE A 57 -1.54 4.31 3.50
N HIS A 58 -0.99 5.29 2.79
CA HIS A 58 -1.37 5.60 1.42
C HIS A 58 -0.64 4.67 0.43
N ILE A 59 -1.27 3.54 0.10
CA ILE A 59 -0.70 2.46 -0.70
C ILE A 59 -0.16 2.95 -2.05
N LEU A 60 -0.91 3.78 -2.76
CA LEU A 60 -0.53 4.24 -4.11
C LEU A 60 0.68 5.20 -4.09
N ASN A 61 0.90 5.89 -2.97
CA ASN A 61 2.00 6.86 -2.81
C ASN A 61 3.16 6.28 -1.99
N SER A 62 3.07 5.01 -1.61
CA SER A 62 4.12 4.28 -0.91
C SER A 62 4.79 3.31 -1.88
N ALA A 63 6.08 3.07 -1.68
CA ALA A 63 6.86 2.21 -2.55
C ALA A 63 8.02 1.54 -1.80
N SER A 64 8.37 0.33 -2.24
CA SER A 64 9.60 -0.37 -1.86
C SER A 64 10.34 -0.76 -3.14
N ARG A 65 11.57 -0.28 -3.32
CA ARG A 65 12.38 -0.52 -4.52
C ARG A 65 12.88 -1.96 -4.61
N VAL A 66 13.03 -2.62 -3.47
CA VAL A 66 13.53 -4.00 -3.36
C VAL A 66 12.42 -5.04 -3.40
N MET A 67 11.14 -4.63 -3.46
CA MET A 67 9.99 -5.56 -3.40
C MET A 67 10.11 -6.67 -4.44
N ASN A 68 10.44 -6.33 -5.69
CA ASN A 68 10.54 -7.28 -6.79
C ASN A 68 11.63 -8.35 -6.58
N ASP A 69 12.63 -8.07 -5.75
CA ASP A 69 13.76 -8.95 -5.51
C ASP A 69 13.53 -9.92 -4.33
N ILE A 70 12.51 -9.66 -3.50
CA ILE A 70 12.31 -10.36 -2.22
C ILE A 70 10.98 -11.11 -2.10
N VAL A 71 10.09 -11.00 -3.10
CA VAL A 71 8.76 -11.65 -3.09
C VAL A 71 8.64 -12.73 -4.17
N SER A 72 7.70 -13.66 -3.99
CA SER A 72 7.36 -14.63 -5.04
C SER A 72 6.63 -13.97 -6.22
N LYS A 73 6.62 -14.63 -7.39
CA LYS A 73 5.89 -14.14 -8.57
C LYS A 73 4.39 -14.05 -8.32
N GLU A 74 3.86 -15.00 -7.57
CA GLU A 74 2.44 -15.08 -7.19
C GLU A 74 2.07 -13.92 -6.27
N GLN A 75 2.88 -13.65 -5.24
CA GLN A 75 2.71 -12.52 -4.35
C GLN A 75 2.79 -11.19 -5.11
N LEU A 76 3.77 -11.04 -6.01
CA LEU A 76 3.92 -9.83 -6.82
C LEU A 76 2.69 -9.60 -7.71
N LYS A 77 2.22 -10.64 -8.41
CA LYS A 77 1.02 -10.57 -9.26
C LYS A 77 -0.21 -10.15 -8.45
N ALA A 78 -0.41 -10.75 -7.28
CA ALA A 78 -1.52 -10.40 -6.39
C ALA A 78 -1.42 -8.94 -5.92
N ALA A 79 -0.24 -8.49 -5.48
CA ALA A 79 -0.02 -7.10 -5.07
C ALA A 79 -0.27 -6.09 -6.21
N MET A 80 0.16 -6.39 -7.43
CA MET A 80 -0.11 -5.54 -8.60
C MET A 80 -1.60 -5.47 -8.93
N LYS A 81 -2.31 -6.61 -8.87
CA LYS A 81 -3.77 -6.66 -9.06
C LYS A 81 -4.49 -5.87 -7.96
N PHE A 82 -4.08 -6.01 -6.70
CA PHE A 82 -4.63 -5.24 -5.58
C PHE A 82 -4.51 -3.73 -5.84
N ARG A 83 -3.31 -3.27 -6.21
CA ARG A 83 -3.08 -1.85 -6.54
C ARG A 83 -3.96 -1.40 -7.70
N ARG A 84 -4.13 -2.23 -8.73
CA ARG A 84 -4.97 -1.92 -9.89
C ARG A 84 -6.44 -1.74 -9.51
N LEU A 85 -7.02 -2.70 -8.79
CA LEU A 85 -8.41 -2.61 -8.32
C LEU A 85 -8.60 -1.44 -7.34
N TYR A 86 -7.62 -1.21 -6.46
CA TYR A 86 -7.65 -0.09 -5.52
C TYR A 86 -7.65 1.27 -6.25
N THR A 87 -6.84 1.42 -7.30
CA THR A 87 -6.85 2.60 -8.16
C THR A 87 -8.20 2.79 -8.85
N LEU A 88 -8.78 1.72 -9.40
CA LEU A 88 -10.10 1.79 -10.04
C LEU A 88 -11.20 2.28 -9.10
N LEU A 89 -11.21 1.77 -7.86
CA LEU A 89 -12.12 2.24 -6.82
C LEU A 89 -11.94 3.73 -6.52
N LYS A 90 -10.69 4.20 -6.41
CA LYS A 90 -10.38 5.61 -6.12
C LYS A 90 -10.80 6.53 -7.27
N GLU A 91 -10.49 6.16 -8.51
CA GLU A 91 -10.82 6.97 -9.70
C GLU A 91 -12.33 7.08 -9.94
N ASN A 92 -13.10 6.07 -9.52
CA ASN A 92 -14.55 5.98 -9.76
C ASN A 92 -15.41 6.22 -8.51
N GLU A 93 -14.82 6.64 -7.38
CA GLU A 93 -15.52 6.76 -6.10
C GLU A 93 -16.79 7.62 -6.21
N VAL A 94 -16.69 8.78 -6.88
CA VAL A 94 -17.84 9.70 -7.05
C VAL A 94 -18.96 9.03 -7.84
N LEU A 95 -18.63 8.39 -8.97
CA LEU A 95 -19.62 7.72 -9.84
C LEU A 95 -20.35 6.60 -9.11
N ILE A 96 -19.61 5.81 -8.31
CA ILE A 96 -20.16 4.75 -7.48
C ILE A 96 -21.06 5.34 -6.39
N ARG A 97 -20.60 6.38 -5.68
CA ARG A 97 -21.35 6.99 -4.56
C ARG A 97 -22.66 7.64 -5.00
N ILE A 98 -22.73 8.22 -6.19
CA ILE A 98 -23.97 8.80 -6.72
C ILE A 98 -24.87 7.78 -7.45
N GLY A 99 -24.45 6.51 -7.52
CA GLY A 99 -25.18 5.45 -8.21
C GLY A 99 -25.21 5.58 -9.74
N ALA A 100 -24.26 6.31 -10.33
CA ALA A 100 -24.16 6.51 -11.78
C ALA A 100 -23.43 5.36 -12.50
N TYR A 101 -22.75 4.48 -11.76
CA TYR A 101 -22.12 3.29 -12.32
C TYR A 101 -23.14 2.17 -12.55
N ILE A 102 -23.06 1.51 -13.71
CA ILE A 102 -23.92 0.39 -14.08
C ILE A 102 -23.06 -0.88 -14.12
N GLN A 103 -23.42 -1.84 -13.27
CA GLN A 103 -22.73 -3.14 -13.20
C GLN A 103 -22.74 -3.86 -14.56
N GLY A 104 -21.63 -4.49 -14.92
CA GLY A 104 -21.46 -5.23 -16.18
C GLY A 104 -20.93 -4.40 -17.35
N THR A 105 -20.71 -3.09 -17.14
CA THR A 105 -20.13 -2.20 -18.17
C THR A 105 -18.60 -2.20 -18.16
N ASP A 106 -18.00 -2.53 -17.02
CA ASP A 106 -16.56 -2.65 -16.83
C ASP A 106 -16.29 -3.83 -15.88
N PRO A 107 -15.94 -5.01 -16.40
CA PRO A 107 -15.72 -6.20 -15.59
C PRO A 107 -14.62 -6.04 -14.52
N GLU A 108 -13.64 -5.17 -14.75
CA GLU A 108 -12.53 -4.96 -13.81
C GLU A 108 -12.97 -4.04 -12.66
N LEU A 109 -13.76 -3.00 -12.96
CA LEU A 109 -14.37 -2.16 -11.94
C LEU A 109 -15.46 -2.92 -11.16
N ASP A 110 -16.21 -3.80 -11.82
CA ASP A 110 -17.16 -4.71 -11.17
C ASP A 110 -16.43 -5.58 -10.12
N GLU A 111 -15.32 -6.21 -10.50
CA GLU A 111 -14.48 -7.00 -9.58
C GLU A 111 -13.94 -6.15 -8.43
N ALA A 112 -13.50 -4.92 -8.73
CA ALA A 112 -12.99 -4.00 -7.70
C ALA A 112 -14.08 -3.63 -6.68
N ILE A 113 -15.31 -3.35 -7.15
CA ILE A 113 -16.46 -3.04 -6.31
C ILE A 113 -16.84 -4.24 -5.44
N GLU A 114 -16.87 -5.45 -6.02
CA GLU A 114 -17.15 -6.70 -5.29
C GLU A 114 -16.16 -6.94 -4.16
N LYS A 115 -14.86 -6.74 -4.42
CA LYS A 115 -13.79 -6.99 -3.44
C LYS A 115 -13.54 -5.80 -2.48
N LYS A 116 -14.22 -4.67 -2.65
CA LYS A 116 -13.95 -3.40 -1.93
C LYS A 116 -13.90 -3.57 -0.41
N GLU A 117 -14.91 -4.23 0.18
CA GLU A 117 -15.00 -4.39 1.64
C GLU A 117 -13.86 -5.25 2.17
N ALA A 118 -13.59 -6.38 1.54
CA ALA A 118 -12.49 -7.28 1.90
C ALA A 118 -11.11 -6.62 1.70
N MET A 119 -10.96 -5.79 0.67
CA MET A 119 -9.73 -5.00 0.48
C MET A 119 -9.53 -3.96 1.58
N GLN A 120 -10.62 -3.30 2.04
CA GLN A 120 -10.54 -2.34 3.14
C GLN A 120 -10.21 -3.01 4.47
N GLU A 121 -10.77 -4.19 4.73
CA GLU A 121 -10.41 -5.01 5.89
C GLU A 121 -8.95 -5.45 5.84
N PHE A 122 -8.47 -5.93 4.68
CA PHE A 122 -7.09 -6.39 4.50
C PHE A 122 -6.03 -5.32 4.79
N ILE A 123 -6.32 -4.05 4.50
CA ILE A 123 -5.39 -2.93 4.74
C ILE A 123 -5.52 -2.31 6.13
N SER A 124 -6.52 -2.77 6.91
CA SER A 124 -6.79 -2.29 8.26
C SER A 124 -6.29 -3.31 9.29
N GLN A 125 -5.67 -2.84 10.35
CA GLN A 125 -5.11 -3.68 11.40
C GLN A 125 -5.04 -2.89 12.72
N GLY A 126 -5.48 -3.47 13.84
CA GLY A 126 -5.35 -2.85 15.15
C GLY A 126 -3.89 -2.68 15.59
N SER A 127 -3.62 -1.71 16.46
CA SER A 127 -2.24 -1.41 16.93
C SER A 127 -1.58 -2.54 17.71
N ASN A 128 -2.36 -3.48 18.25
CA ASN A 128 -1.87 -4.64 18.98
C ASN A 128 -2.05 -5.95 18.18
N ASP A 129 -2.60 -5.88 16.98
CA ASP A 129 -2.82 -7.06 16.15
C ASP A 129 -1.50 -7.46 15.48
N TYR A 130 -1.30 -8.75 15.27
CA TYR A 130 -0.14 -9.30 14.60
C TYR A 130 -0.58 -10.14 13.41
N ALA A 131 -0.02 -9.84 12.24
CA ALA A 131 -0.25 -10.55 11.00
C ALA A 131 1.03 -11.30 10.59
N PRO A 132 1.07 -12.64 10.69
CA PRO A 132 2.21 -13.44 10.23
C PRO A 132 2.42 -13.30 8.72
N PHE A 133 3.67 -13.26 8.27
CA PHE A 133 4.01 -13.05 6.86
C PHE A 133 3.34 -14.06 5.93
N GLU A 134 3.44 -15.35 6.26
CA GLU A 134 2.91 -16.43 5.44
C GLU A 134 1.38 -16.32 5.30
N THR A 135 0.68 -15.99 6.39
CA THR A 135 -0.77 -15.78 6.40
C THR A 135 -1.14 -14.55 5.57
N THR A 136 -0.46 -13.41 5.76
CA THR A 136 -0.71 -12.20 4.97
C THR A 136 -0.54 -12.42 3.47
N VAL A 137 0.47 -13.20 3.06
CA VAL A 137 0.69 -13.51 1.64
C VAL A 137 -0.43 -14.42 1.11
N GLN A 138 -0.84 -15.43 1.87
CA GLN A 138 -1.93 -16.32 1.49
C GLN A 138 -3.25 -15.56 1.35
N ASP A 139 -3.57 -14.69 2.31
CA ASP A 139 -4.79 -13.87 2.30
C ASP A 139 -4.79 -12.91 1.12
N LEU A 140 -3.66 -12.25 0.82
CA LEU A 140 -3.53 -11.39 -0.36
C LEU A 140 -3.77 -12.17 -1.66
N ILE A 141 -3.15 -13.34 -1.79
CA ILE A 141 -3.30 -14.17 -3.00
C ILE A 141 -4.75 -14.65 -3.14
N ALA A 142 -5.37 -15.12 -2.05
CA ALA A 142 -6.76 -15.56 -2.05
C ALA A 142 -7.72 -14.41 -2.39
N LEU A 143 -7.51 -13.24 -1.80
CA LEU A 143 -8.28 -12.04 -2.07
C LEU A 143 -8.16 -11.59 -3.53
N MET A 144 -7.00 -11.77 -4.16
CA MET A 144 -6.74 -11.36 -5.55
C MET A 144 -6.92 -12.48 -6.58
N SER A 145 -7.33 -13.67 -6.14
CA SER A 145 -7.67 -14.78 -7.03
C SER A 145 -8.95 -14.51 -7.81
#